data_AF-A0A7Y1ZKY2-F1
#
_entry.id   AF-A0A7Y1ZKY2-F1
#
_cell.length_a   1.000
_cell.length_b   1.000
_cell.length_c   1.000
_cell.angle_alpha   90.00
_cell.angle_beta   90.00
_cell.angle_gamma   90.00
#
_symmetry.space_group_name_H-M   'P 1'
#
loop_
_entity.id
_entity.type
_entity.pdbx_description
1 polymer ?
#
loop_
_entity_poly.entity_id
_entity_poly.type
_entity_poly.pdbx_seq_one_letter_code
_entity_poly.pdbx_strand_id
1 'polypeptide(L)'
;MNNSDTIMHLAMRMNVDDSIASEWMRAVLDVLSGDFGGGAVEDVIHGNDDGFIKVETAPVLRPVTAESWEAIRCEELQMHQFPYRFGREGRIGYMKPAPDRGERRATCAKPNNDHYLQDRGTPLNISREHFQIEFASNGTFELVDRGSACGTIVNGNTIGGEYTNGRIPLVDGDTIVVGTPHSPYIFTFHLQSQASR
;
A
#
# COMPACT_ATOMS: atom_id res chain seq x y z
N MET A 1 -0.03 -21.01 34.56
CA MET A 1 0.01 -19.54 34.62
C MET A 1 -1.17 -19.06 33.81
N ASN A 2 -2.13 -18.39 34.44
CA ASN A 2 -3.31 -17.89 33.73
C ASN A 2 -2.91 -16.68 32.89
N ASN A 3 -3.47 -16.54 31.69
CA ASN A 3 -3.17 -15.44 30.76
C ASN A 3 -3.33 -14.05 31.42
N SER A 4 -4.24 -13.96 32.39
CA SER A 4 -4.45 -12.82 33.28
C SER A 4 -3.17 -12.35 33.99
N ASP A 5 -2.41 -13.28 34.55
CA ASP A 5 -1.21 -12.96 35.33
C ASP A 5 -0.07 -12.48 34.42
N THR A 6 -0.02 -12.98 33.19
CA THR A 6 1.03 -12.61 32.21
C THR A 6 0.84 -11.19 31.69
N ILE A 7 -0.41 -10.78 31.44
CA ILE A 7 -0.75 -9.43 30.94
C ILE A 7 -0.47 -8.38 32.02
N MET A 8 -0.87 -8.64 33.27
CA MET A 8 -0.57 -7.75 34.39
C MET A 8 0.94 -7.63 34.64
N HIS A 9 1.68 -8.75 34.52
CA HIS A 9 3.12 -8.73 34.70
C HIS A 9 3.85 -7.94 33.60
N LEU A 10 3.32 -7.94 32.37
CA LEU A 10 3.81 -7.12 31.26
C LEU A 10 3.49 -5.63 31.47
N ALA A 11 2.26 -5.31 31.88
CA ALA A 11 1.83 -3.94 32.13
C ALA A 11 2.67 -3.27 33.23
N MET A 12 2.95 -4.00 34.32
CA MET A 12 3.84 -3.54 35.40
C MET A 12 5.27 -3.31 34.92
N ARG A 13 5.78 -4.15 33.99
CA ARG A 13 7.12 -3.99 33.42
C ARG A 13 7.22 -2.79 32.46
N MET A 14 6.10 -2.37 31.89
CA MET A 14 6.00 -1.22 30.99
C MET A 14 5.64 0.08 31.73
N ASN A 15 5.49 0.06 33.06
CA ASN A 15 5.10 1.19 33.90
C ASN A 15 3.79 1.87 33.41
N VAL A 16 2.86 1.05 32.94
CA VAL A 16 1.54 1.47 32.46
C VAL A 16 0.58 1.52 33.65
N ASP A 17 -0.23 2.58 33.72
CA ASP A 17 -1.22 2.78 34.77
C ASP A 17 -2.27 1.67 34.79
N ASP A 18 -2.77 1.31 35.98
CA ASP A 18 -3.70 0.20 36.21
C ASP A 18 -5.01 0.33 35.40
N SER A 19 -5.42 1.56 35.07
CA SER A 19 -6.62 1.77 34.25
C SER A 19 -6.43 1.30 32.80
N ILE A 20 -5.25 1.56 32.22
CA ILE A 20 -4.91 1.16 30.85
C ILE A 20 -4.67 -0.36 30.79
N ALA A 21 -4.02 -0.92 31.81
CA ALA A 21 -3.85 -2.37 31.92
C ALA A 21 -5.21 -3.10 31.98
N SER A 22 -6.18 -2.53 32.69
CA SER A 22 -7.55 -3.06 32.79
C SER A 22 -8.33 -2.94 31.47
N GLU A 23 -8.10 -1.88 30.70
CA GLU A 23 -8.68 -1.69 29.38
C GLU A 23 -8.14 -2.71 28.37
N TRP A 24 -6.83 -2.95 28.39
CA TRP A 24 -6.19 -3.97 27.55
C TRP A 24 -6.70 -5.37 27.90
N MET A 25 -6.89 -5.63 29.19
CA MET A 25 -7.43 -6.90 29.65
C MET A 25 -8.87 -7.12 29.22
N ARG A 26 -9.70 -6.06 29.20
CA ARG A 26 -11.05 -6.11 28.65
C ARG A 26 -11.05 -6.37 27.14
N ALA A 27 -10.22 -5.67 26.38
CA ALA A 27 -10.09 -5.89 24.94
C ALA A 27 -9.67 -7.32 24.61
N VAL A 28 -8.72 -7.89 25.38
CA VAL A 28 -8.30 -9.28 25.22
C VAL A 28 -9.41 -10.25 25.62
N LEU A 29 -10.15 -9.97 26.69
CA LEU A 29 -11.26 -10.81 27.11
C LEU A 29 -12.42 -10.78 26.11
N ASP A 30 -12.79 -9.63 25.55
CA ASP A 30 -13.82 -9.50 24.51
C ASP A 30 -13.48 -10.32 23.26
N VAL A 31 -12.20 -10.27 22.84
CA VAL A 31 -11.71 -11.09 21.71
C VAL A 31 -11.78 -12.59 22.03
N LEU A 32 -11.60 -12.98 23.29
CA LEU A 32 -11.64 -14.38 23.72
C LEU A 32 -13.05 -14.90 24.04
N SER A 33 -13.97 -14.03 24.45
CA SER A 33 -15.35 -14.40 24.77
C SER A 33 -16.30 -14.38 23.57
N GLY A 34 -15.86 -13.88 22.40
CA GLY A 34 -16.57 -14.03 21.13
C GLY A 34 -17.94 -13.34 21.07
N ASP A 35 -18.24 -12.43 22.01
CA ASP A 35 -19.54 -11.76 22.13
C ASP A 35 -19.50 -10.41 21.41
N PHE A 36 -19.29 -10.45 20.09
CA PHE A 36 -19.54 -9.29 19.23
C PHE A 36 -21.03 -9.21 18.92
N GLY A 37 -21.73 -8.39 19.69
CA GLY A 37 -23.11 -8.03 19.43
C GLY A 37 -23.28 -7.35 18.06
N GLY A 38 -23.85 -8.09 17.12
CA GLY A 38 -24.77 -7.59 16.09
C GLY A 38 -24.20 -6.64 15.03
N GLY A 39 -23.60 -7.22 13.99
CA GLY A 39 -23.33 -6.53 12.73
C GLY A 39 -22.54 -7.43 11.77
N ALA A 40 -23.25 -8.37 11.14
CA ALA A 40 -22.79 -9.34 10.16
C ALA A 40 -21.44 -9.03 9.46
N VAL A 41 -20.38 -9.68 9.94
CA VAL A 41 -19.15 -9.98 9.21
C VAL A 41 -18.84 -11.45 9.46
N GLU A 42 -19.61 -12.32 8.81
CA GLU A 42 -19.24 -13.73 8.69
C GLU A 42 -18.19 -13.87 7.58
N ASP A 43 -17.24 -14.76 7.86
CA ASP A 43 -16.26 -15.41 6.99
C ASP A 43 -14.94 -14.66 6.67
N VAL A 44 -13.73 -15.24 6.79
CA VAL A 44 -13.20 -16.52 7.28
C VAL A 44 -11.72 -16.22 7.61
N ILE A 45 -11.24 -16.53 8.83
CA ILE A 45 -9.79 -16.66 9.07
C ILE A 45 -9.52 -18.13 9.36
N HIS A 46 -9.03 -18.85 8.35
CA HIS A 46 -8.36 -20.13 8.54
C HIS A 46 -6.86 -19.88 8.36
N GLY A 47 -6.14 -19.83 9.48
CA GLY A 47 -4.69 -19.81 9.47
C GLY A 47 -4.17 -21.12 8.89
N ASN A 48 -3.46 -21.04 7.77
CA ASN A 48 -2.57 -22.10 7.32
C ASN A 48 -1.12 -21.69 7.64
N ASP A 49 -0.38 -22.64 8.19
CA ASP A 49 0.97 -22.53 8.78
C ASP A 49 2.11 -22.19 7.79
N ASP A 50 1.82 -21.61 6.63
CA ASP A 50 2.79 -21.39 5.54
C ASP A 50 3.32 -19.95 5.46
N GLY A 51 2.88 -19.03 6.33
CA GLY A 51 3.37 -17.64 6.34
C GLY A 51 3.00 -16.81 5.10
N PHE A 52 2.22 -17.37 4.18
CA PHE A 52 1.65 -16.68 3.04
C PHE A 52 0.16 -16.48 3.29
N ILE A 53 -0.23 -15.23 3.58
CA ILE A 53 -1.64 -14.88 3.71
C ILE A 53 -2.25 -14.95 2.31
N LYS A 54 -3.07 -15.97 2.05
CA LYS A 54 -3.98 -15.96 0.91
C LYS A 54 -5.02 -14.88 1.21
N VAL A 55 -4.83 -13.70 0.64
CA VAL A 55 -5.90 -12.70 0.63
C VAL A 55 -6.99 -13.22 -0.31
N GLU A 56 -8.15 -13.57 0.22
CA GLU A 56 -9.32 -14.00 -0.59
C GLU A 56 -9.81 -12.88 -1.51
N THR A 57 -9.45 -11.63 -1.19
CA THR A 57 -9.59 -10.46 -2.04
C THR A 57 -8.29 -10.17 -2.77
N ALA A 58 -8.31 -10.23 -4.10
CA ALA A 58 -7.22 -9.76 -4.93
C ALA A 58 -7.35 -8.23 -5.08
N PRO A 59 -6.37 -7.45 -4.59
CA PRO A 59 -6.36 -6.02 -4.84
C PRO A 59 -5.97 -5.76 -6.30
N VAL A 60 -6.75 -4.88 -6.92
CA VAL A 60 -6.67 -4.54 -8.33
C VAL A 60 -6.53 -3.03 -8.45
N LEU A 61 -5.58 -2.60 -9.28
CA LEU A 61 -5.42 -1.20 -9.64
C LEU A 61 -5.96 -0.97 -11.05
N ARG A 62 -6.94 -0.07 -11.18
CA ARG A 62 -7.54 0.30 -12.47
C ARG A 62 -7.08 1.69 -12.90
N PRO A 63 -6.59 1.89 -14.13
CA PRO A 63 -6.34 3.22 -14.66
C PRO A 63 -7.67 3.94 -14.96
N VAL A 64 -7.75 5.22 -14.60
CA VAL A 64 -8.95 6.07 -14.82
C VAL A 64 -8.78 6.96 -16.06
N THR A 65 -7.58 7.47 -16.27
CA THR A 65 -7.23 8.39 -17.38
C THR A 65 -6.54 7.66 -18.53
N ALA A 66 -6.52 8.25 -19.72
CA ALA A 66 -5.81 7.70 -20.87
C ALA A 66 -4.29 7.56 -20.59
N GLU A 67 -3.72 8.52 -19.86
CA GLU A 67 -2.30 8.53 -19.48
C GLU A 67 -1.98 7.43 -18.47
N SER A 68 -2.86 7.20 -17.48
CA SER A 68 -2.70 6.09 -16.54
C SER A 68 -2.83 4.73 -17.23
N TRP A 69 -3.73 4.60 -18.21
CA TRP A 69 -3.87 3.39 -19.01
C TRP A 69 -2.63 3.16 -19.87
N GLU A 70 -2.08 4.22 -20.49
CA GLU A 70 -0.84 4.10 -21.27
C GLU A 70 0.38 3.82 -20.39
N ALA A 71 0.36 4.30 -19.14
CA ALA A 71 1.42 4.05 -18.16
C ALA A 71 1.49 2.57 -17.75
N ILE A 72 0.33 1.94 -17.51
CA ILE A 72 0.22 0.56 -17.00
C ILE A 72 0.05 -0.48 -18.13
N ARG A 73 -0.48 -0.05 -19.29
CA ARG A 73 -0.83 -0.86 -20.48
C ARG A 73 -1.71 -2.08 -20.19
N CYS A 74 -2.51 -1.98 -19.13
CA CYS A 74 -3.43 -3.00 -18.68
C CYS A 74 -4.73 -2.34 -18.24
N GLU A 75 -5.87 -3.00 -18.43
CA GLU A 75 -7.15 -2.50 -17.92
C GLU A 75 -7.25 -2.67 -16.41
N GLU A 76 -6.63 -3.73 -15.87
CA GLU A 76 -6.67 -4.08 -14.45
C GLU A 76 -5.33 -4.70 -14.06
N LEU A 77 -4.62 -4.09 -13.12
CA LEU A 77 -3.40 -4.68 -12.58
C LEU A 77 -3.71 -5.39 -11.26
N GLN A 78 -3.72 -6.72 -11.31
CA GLN A 78 -3.84 -7.55 -10.13
C GLN A 78 -2.50 -7.68 -9.43
N MET A 79 -2.49 -7.45 -8.11
CA MET A 79 -1.29 -7.57 -7.29
C MET A 79 -1.33 -8.88 -6.50
N HIS A 80 -0.39 -9.78 -6.78
CA HIS A 80 -0.35 -11.13 -6.21
C HIS A 80 0.63 -11.30 -5.04
N GLN A 81 1.53 -10.33 -4.83
CA GLN A 81 2.59 -10.40 -3.82
C GLN A 81 2.75 -9.04 -3.13
N PHE A 82 2.99 -9.05 -1.81
CA PHE A 82 3.20 -7.84 -1.02
C PHE A 82 4.56 -7.89 -0.32
N PRO A 83 5.28 -6.76 -0.20
CA PRO A 83 4.93 -5.43 -0.71
C PRO A 83 5.02 -5.36 -2.24
N TYR A 84 4.04 -4.72 -2.89
CA TYR A 84 3.99 -4.54 -4.34
C TYR A 84 4.48 -3.14 -4.71
N ARG A 85 5.59 -3.04 -5.43
CA ARG A 85 6.32 -1.79 -5.65
C ARG A 85 6.06 -1.21 -7.03
N PHE A 86 5.81 0.10 -7.06
CA PHE A 86 5.57 0.88 -8.26
C PHE A 86 6.63 1.96 -8.47
N GLY A 87 6.99 2.18 -9.72
CA GLY A 87 7.81 3.33 -10.09
C GLY A 87 7.98 3.49 -11.59
N ARG A 88 8.67 4.55 -12.00
CA ARG A 88 8.81 4.93 -13.40
C ARG A 88 9.76 4.01 -14.17
N GLU A 89 9.34 3.58 -15.37
CA GLU A 89 10.22 2.93 -16.34
C GLU A 89 11.30 3.91 -16.83
N GLY A 90 12.56 3.59 -16.56
CA GLY A 90 13.72 4.38 -16.98
C GLY A 90 14.39 3.91 -18.27
N ARG A 91 13.98 2.75 -18.82
CA ARG A 91 14.64 2.08 -19.95
C ARG A 91 14.12 2.53 -21.33
N ILE A 92 13.04 3.31 -21.38
CA ILE A 92 12.54 3.88 -22.63
C ILE A 92 13.24 5.22 -22.84
N GLY A 93 14.35 5.17 -23.57
CA GLY A 93 15.06 6.36 -24.02
C GLY A 93 14.25 7.15 -25.04
N TYR A 94 14.21 8.47 -24.86
CA TYR A 94 14.07 9.38 -26.00
C TYR A 94 15.45 9.88 -26.40
N MET A 95 15.73 9.76 -27.69
CA MET A 95 16.94 10.24 -28.34
C MET A 95 17.04 11.78 -28.28
N LYS A 96 18.29 12.21 -28.04
CA LYS A 96 18.95 13.52 -28.27
C LYS A 96 18.81 14.64 -27.24
N PRO A 97 19.91 15.42 -27.06
CA PRO A 97 20.32 15.92 -25.76
C PRO A 97 20.11 17.43 -25.63
N ALA A 98 19.60 17.87 -24.48
CA ALA A 98 19.96 19.17 -23.94
C ALA A 98 21.03 18.92 -22.86
N PRO A 99 22.18 19.62 -22.88
CA PRO A 99 23.21 19.44 -21.88
C PRO A 99 22.84 20.26 -20.65
N ASP A 100 21.75 19.92 -19.97
CA ASP A 100 21.65 20.28 -18.56
C ASP A 100 20.69 19.34 -17.81
N ARG A 101 21.24 18.66 -16.80
CA ARG A 101 20.58 17.72 -15.86
C ARG A 101 19.92 16.46 -16.45
N GLY A 102 20.39 15.97 -17.60
CA GLY A 102 20.01 14.65 -18.13
C GLY A 102 20.67 13.51 -17.37
N GLU A 103 19.87 12.75 -16.64
CA GLU A 103 20.21 11.61 -15.80
C GLU A 103 21.10 10.56 -16.52
N ARG A 104 22.43 10.72 -16.43
CA ARG A 104 23.43 9.81 -17.00
C ARG A 104 23.56 8.53 -16.17
N ARG A 105 22.66 7.56 -16.34
CA ARG A 105 22.97 6.14 -16.02
C ARG A 105 22.28 5.23 -17.03
N ALA A 106 23.04 4.72 -17.99
CA ALA A 106 22.70 3.49 -18.69
C ALA A 106 22.60 2.37 -17.62
N THR A 107 21.40 1.83 -17.43
CA THR A 107 21.01 1.11 -16.21
C THR A 107 21.40 -0.37 -16.26
N CYS A 108 22.57 -0.71 -15.70
CA CYS A 108 22.82 -2.04 -15.12
C CYS A 108 22.16 -2.20 -13.74
N ALA A 109 21.28 -1.27 -13.34
CA ALA A 109 20.59 -1.29 -12.07
C ALA A 109 19.60 -2.46 -12.03
N LYS A 110 19.69 -3.27 -10.97
CA LYS A 110 18.75 -4.36 -10.70
C LYS A 110 17.33 -3.79 -10.65
N PRO A 111 16.32 -4.50 -11.18
CA PRO A 111 14.94 -4.07 -11.05
C PRO A 111 14.59 -3.94 -9.56
N ASN A 112 14.01 -2.79 -9.17
CA ASN A 112 13.62 -2.50 -7.78
C ASN A 112 12.10 -2.29 -7.60
N ASN A 113 11.34 -2.34 -8.70
CA ASN A 113 9.89 -2.31 -8.69
C ASN A 113 9.32 -3.59 -9.30
N ASP A 114 8.15 -3.99 -8.82
CA ASP A 114 7.36 -5.09 -9.36
C ASP A 114 6.61 -4.65 -10.62
N HIS A 115 6.17 -3.38 -10.65
CA HIS A 115 5.56 -2.77 -11.82
C HIS A 115 6.19 -1.44 -12.20
N TYR A 116 6.46 -1.27 -13.49
CA TYR A 116 7.06 -0.05 -14.04
C TYR A 116 6.04 0.72 -14.88
N LEU A 117 5.73 1.94 -14.43
CA LEU A 117 4.81 2.87 -15.08
C LEU A 117 5.53 3.72 -16.12
N GLN A 118 4.94 3.90 -17.30
CA GLN A 118 5.47 4.80 -18.32
C GLN A 118 5.05 6.24 -18.04
N ASP A 119 6.01 7.08 -17.65
CA ASP A 119 5.78 8.52 -17.49
C ASP A 119 6.24 9.25 -18.75
N ARG A 120 5.27 9.90 -19.41
CA ARG A 120 5.48 10.79 -20.57
C ARG A 120 5.23 12.25 -20.21
N GLY A 121 4.97 12.54 -18.93
CA GLY A 121 4.78 13.89 -18.44
C GLY A 121 6.02 14.75 -18.68
N THR A 122 5.77 16.01 -19.02
CA THR A 122 6.81 17.05 -19.05
C THR A 122 6.29 18.22 -18.21
N PRO A 123 6.70 18.35 -16.93
CA PRO A 123 7.70 17.58 -16.20
C PRO A 123 7.25 16.16 -15.80
N LEU A 124 8.21 15.31 -15.44
CA LEU A 124 7.97 13.95 -14.95
C LEU A 124 7.23 14.01 -13.60
N ASN A 125 6.15 13.24 -13.48
CA ASN A 125 5.35 13.13 -12.24
C ASN A 125 5.68 11.86 -11.45
N ILE A 126 6.17 10.81 -12.11
CA ILE A 126 6.42 9.50 -11.52
C ILE A 126 7.92 9.37 -11.22
N SER A 127 8.21 9.02 -9.97
CA SER A 127 9.58 8.78 -9.50
C SER A 127 9.99 7.34 -9.83
N ARG A 128 11.30 7.08 -9.98
CA ARG A 128 11.81 5.73 -10.27
C ARG A 128 11.39 4.72 -9.21
N GLU A 129 11.33 5.16 -7.96
CA GLU A 129 10.74 4.45 -6.83
C GLU A 129 9.73 5.43 -6.27
N HIS A 130 8.44 5.21 -6.51
CA HIS A 130 7.42 6.21 -6.16
C HIS A 130 6.64 5.76 -4.95
N PHE A 131 5.95 4.64 -5.05
CA PHE A 131 5.16 4.10 -3.96
C PHE A 131 5.18 2.58 -3.95
N GLN A 132 4.69 2.00 -2.87
CA GLN A 132 4.39 0.59 -2.77
C GLN A 132 3.07 0.39 -2.05
N ILE A 133 2.41 -0.72 -2.35
CA ILE A 133 1.25 -1.18 -1.59
C ILE A 133 1.72 -2.31 -0.69
N GLU A 134 1.43 -2.18 0.60
CA GLU A 134 1.70 -3.18 1.62
C GLU A 134 0.40 -3.82 2.07
N PHE A 135 0.48 -5.08 2.47
CA PHE A 135 -0.61 -5.76 3.17
C PHE A 135 -0.21 -5.87 4.63
N ALA A 136 -0.90 -5.11 5.48
CA ALA A 136 -0.62 -5.05 6.90
C ALA A 136 -1.16 -6.29 7.63
N SER A 137 -0.57 -6.62 8.79
CA SER A 137 -0.91 -7.81 9.57
C SER A 137 -2.34 -7.82 10.13
N ASN A 138 -3.01 -6.67 10.13
CA ASN A 138 -4.41 -6.49 10.48
C ASN A 138 -5.39 -6.79 9.31
N GLY A 139 -4.88 -7.21 8.15
CA GLY A 139 -5.69 -7.50 6.97
C GLY A 139 -6.04 -6.28 6.10
N THR A 140 -5.48 -5.10 6.38
CA THR A 140 -5.71 -3.89 5.58
C THR A 140 -4.60 -3.65 4.57
N PHE A 141 -4.93 -3.00 3.45
CA PHE A 141 -3.93 -2.51 2.51
C PHE A 141 -3.46 -1.11 2.90
N GLU A 142 -2.18 -0.82 2.76
CA GLU A 142 -1.61 0.50 2.99
C GLU A 142 -0.80 0.94 1.76
N LEU A 143 -0.97 2.19 1.32
CA LEU A 143 -0.08 2.81 0.35
C LEU A 143 1.05 3.51 1.08
N VAL A 144 2.29 3.17 0.74
CA VAL A 144 3.50 3.75 1.31
C VAL A 144 4.26 4.49 0.22
N ASP A 145 4.43 5.80 0.37
CA ASP A 145 5.30 6.60 -0.48
C ASP A 145 6.77 6.32 -0.15
N ARG A 146 7.58 6.08 -1.18
CA ARG A 146 8.99 5.65 -1.06
C ARG A 146 9.97 6.82 -1.15
N GLY A 147 9.55 8.01 -0.73
CA GLY A 147 10.34 9.24 -0.84
C GLY A 147 10.29 9.79 -2.26
N SER A 148 9.10 9.77 -2.86
CA SER A 148 8.90 10.31 -4.20
C SER A 148 9.11 11.83 -4.22
N ALA A 149 9.50 12.37 -5.37
CA ALA A 149 9.75 13.81 -5.49
C ALA A 149 8.45 14.64 -5.41
N CYS A 150 7.38 14.14 -6.03
CA CYS A 150 6.11 14.85 -6.15
C CYS A 150 5.05 14.41 -5.14
N GLY A 151 5.27 13.31 -4.41
CA GLY A 151 4.27 12.71 -3.53
C GLY A 151 3.23 11.88 -4.28
N THR A 152 2.40 11.20 -3.52
CA THR A 152 1.21 10.47 -3.99
C THR A 152 -0.01 11.04 -3.29
N ILE A 153 -1.15 11.18 -3.97
CA ILE A 153 -2.39 11.71 -3.38
C ILE A 153 -3.42 10.59 -3.37
N VAL A 154 -3.98 10.27 -2.19
CA VAL A 154 -5.02 9.25 -2.04
C VAL A 154 -6.29 9.93 -1.52
N ASN A 155 -7.36 9.90 -2.31
CA ASN A 155 -8.64 10.53 -2.02
C ASN A 155 -8.52 12.00 -1.56
N GLY A 156 -7.60 12.75 -2.18
CA GLY A 156 -7.31 14.15 -1.84
C GLY A 156 -6.28 14.36 -0.73
N ASN A 157 -5.84 13.31 -0.03
CA ASN A 157 -4.80 13.39 0.99
C ASN A 157 -3.42 13.12 0.37
N THR A 158 -2.56 14.13 0.35
CA THR A 158 -1.17 13.98 -0.11
C THR A 158 -0.33 13.24 0.92
N ILE A 159 0.36 12.19 0.49
CA ILE A 159 1.32 11.42 1.26
C ILE A 159 2.70 11.46 0.58
N GLY A 160 3.74 11.64 1.38
CA GLY A 160 5.10 11.82 0.89
C GLY A 160 5.28 13.12 0.08
N GLY A 161 6.25 13.10 -0.84
CA GLY A 161 6.70 14.31 -1.55
C GLY A 161 7.84 15.01 -0.82
N GLU A 162 8.62 15.81 -1.55
CA GLU A 162 9.85 16.44 -1.01
C GLU A 162 10.81 15.44 -0.35
N TYR A 163 10.84 14.19 -0.82
CA TYR A 163 11.62 13.08 -0.23
C TYR A 163 11.21 12.68 1.19
N THR A 164 10.00 13.05 1.60
CA THR A 164 9.38 12.54 2.82
C THR A 164 8.64 11.24 2.53
N ASN A 165 8.66 10.31 3.48
CA ASN A 165 7.84 9.11 3.41
C ASN A 165 6.46 9.40 4.00
N GLY A 166 5.44 8.74 3.48
CA GLY A 166 4.09 8.80 4.02
C GLY A 166 3.41 7.44 3.87
N ARG A 167 2.45 7.16 4.73
CA ARG A 167 1.60 5.97 4.61
C ARG A 167 0.14 6.33 4.84
N ILE A 168 -0.75 5.68 4.12
CA ILE A 168 -2.18 5.83 4.29
C ILE A 168 -2.88 4.48 4.05
N PRO A 169 -3.89 4.11 4.86
CA PRO A 169 -4.70 2.94 4.57
C PRO A 169 -5.45 3.12 3.25
N LEU A 170 -5.57 2.04 2.49
CA LEU A 170 -6.35 1.95 1.26
C LEU A 170 -7.62 1.13 1.50
N VAL A 171 -8.72 1.65 0.98
CA VAL A 171 -10.05 1.02 0.98
C VAL A 171 -10.52 0.82 -0.46
N ASP A 172 -11.35 -0.20 -0.69
CA ASP A 172 -11.99 -0.42 -2.00
C ASP A 172 -12.69 0.85 -2.50
N GLY A 173 -12.41 1.23 -3.74
CA GLY A 173 -12.90 2.44 -4.39
C GLY A 173 -12.00 3.68 -4.23
N ASP A 174 -10.90 3.61 -3.47
CA ASP A 174 -10.00 4.75 -3.29
C ASP A 174 -9.36 5.20 -4.60
N THR A 175 -9.28 6.52 -4.78
CA THR A 175 -8.62 7.13 -5.94
C THR A 175 -7.20 7.54 -5.58
N ILE A 176 -6.23 7.08 -6.37
CA ILE A 176 -4.80 7.31 -6.21
C ILE A 176 -4.32 8.17 -7.39
N VAL A 177 -3.84 9.37 -7.10
CA VAL A 177 -3.16 10.25 -8.06
C VAL A 177 -1.66 10.18 -7.80
N VAL A 178 -0.91 9.74 -8.80
CA VAL A 178 0.55 9.58 -8.70
C VAL A 178 1.23 10.89 -9.11
N GLY A 179 1.92 11.54 -8.18
CA GLY A 179 2.55 12.84 -8.38
C GLY A 179 1.71 14.02 -7.87
N THR A 180 1.76 15.13 -8.61
CA THR A 180 1.09 16.39 -8.22
C THR A 180 -0.43 16.32 -8.40
N PRO A 181 -1.23 17.25 -7.83
CA PRO A 181 -2.68 17.30 -8.04
C PRO A 181 -3.13 17.46 -9.49
N HIS A 182 -2.24 17.96 -10.37
CA HIS A 182 -2.47 18.10 -11.81
C HIS A 182 -1.90 16.94 -12.62
N SER A 183 -1.41 15.90 -11.93
CA SER A 183 -0.88 14.73 -12.60
C SER A 183 -2.01 13.98 -13.31
N PRO A 184 -1.81 13.61 -14.59
CA PRO A 184 -2.80 12.83 -15.32
C PRO A 184 -2.77 11.35 -14.90
N TYR A 185 -1.87 10.92 -14.00
CA TYR A 185 -1.75 9.51 -13.59
C TYR A 185 -2.70 9.19 -12.43
N ILE A 186 -3.95 8.89 -12.77
CA ILE A 186 -5.02 8.59 -11.81
C ILE A 186 -5.41 7.12 -11.90
N PHE A 187 -5.46 6.46 -10.75
CA PHE A 187 -5.86 5.07 -10.61
C PHE A 187 -6.95 4.93 -9.56
N THR A 188 -7.77 3.88 -9.67
CA THR A 188 -8.71 3.46 -8.63
C THR A 188 -8.28 2.11 -8.08
N PHE A 189 -8.23 2.01 -6.76
CA PHE A 189 -7.95 0.79 -6.05
C PHE A 189 -9.25 0.02 -5.81
N HIS A 190 -9.25 -1.27 -6.13
CA HIS A 190 -10.40 -2.14 -5.90
C HIS A 190 -10.00 -3.45 -5.24
N LEU A 191 -10.88 -4.01 -4.41
CA LEU A 191 -10.76 -5.35 -3.84
C LEU A 191 -11.72 -6.29 -4.56
N GLN A 192 -11.19 -7.20 -5.38
CA GLN A 192 -12.01 -8.22 -6.04
C GLN A 192 -11.95 -9.52 -5.25
N SER A 193 -13.10 -10.04 -4.80
CA SER A 193 -13.15 -11.40 -4.24
C SER A 193 -12.78 -12.40 -5.34
N GLN A 194 -11.73 -13.19 -5.14
CA GLN A 194 -11.42 -14.27 -6.07
C GLN A 194 -12.46 -15.37 -5.89
N ALA A 195 -13.51 -15.36 -6.70
CA ALA A 195 -14.41 -16.50 -6.79
C ALA A 195 -13.61 -17.70 -7.32
N SER A 196 -13.37 -18.65 -6.44
CA SER A 196 -12.78 -19.95 -6.76
C SER A 196 -13.58 -20.58 -7.90
N ARG A 197 -12.89 -20.88 -9.01
CA ARG A 197 -13.46 -21.57 -10.16
C ARG A 197 -13.00 -23.02 -10.17
#